data_AF-I3CH86-F1
#
_entry.id   AF-I3CH86-F1
#
_cell.length_a   1.000
_cell.length_b   1.000
_cell.length_c   1.000
_cell.angle_alpha   90.00
_cell.angle_beta   90.00
_cell.angle_gamma   90.00
#
_symmetry.space_group_name_H-M   'P 1'
#
loop_
_entity.id
_entity.type
_entity.pdbx_description
1 polymer ?
#
loop_
_entity_poly.entity_id
_entity_poly.type
_entity_poly.pdbx_seq_one_letter_code
_entity_poly.pdbx_strand_id
1 'polypeptide(L)'
;MLSVQHLHQRTSQWAKRLLAAVLPPAPPAPEITLPISSAEIIADHVQFETIKQAILSRHCLPIPQQLKLKYDLSYANAKNYLNQLVDLGFLIRDTNGRYLLNRDNPASQLGFNQLAQRLKQMN
;
A
#
# COMPACT_ATOMS: atom_id res chain seq x y z
N MET A 1 58.08 20.93 12.74
CA MET A 1 57.56 19.74 12.03
C MET A 1 56.32 19.25 12.76
N LEU A 2 55.13 19.67 12.32
CA LEU A 2 53.86 19.43 13.04
C LEU A 2 53.24 18.12 12.56
N SER A 3 53.21 17.14 13.49
CA SER A 3 52.83 15.75 13.29
C SER A 3 51.36 15.58 12.87
N VAL A 4 51.15 14.73 11.86
CA VAL A 4 49.86 14.22 11.36
C VAL A 4 48.95 13.68 12.49
N GLN A 5 49.51 13.36 13.66
CA GLN A 5 48.76 12.92 14.84
C GLN A 5 47.82 13.98 15.43
N HIS A 6 48.09 15.27 15.24
CA HIS A 6 47.18 16.33 15.74
C HIS A 6 45.88 16.46 14.90
N LEU A 7 45.92 16.04 13.63
CA LEU A 7 44.77 16.14 12.73
C LEU A 7 43.75 15.03 13.01
N HIS A 8 44.23 13.85 13.44
CA HIS A 8 43.39 12.70 13.79
C HIS A 8 42.64 12.86 15.13
N GLN A 9 43.17 13.67 16.06
CA GLN A 9 42.51 13.93 17.35
C GLN A 9 41.30 14.87 17.21
N ARG A 10 41.33 15.83 16.28
CA ARG A 10 40.21 16.75 16.05
C ARG A 10 38.99 16.09 15.41
N THR A 11 39.19 15.14 14.49
CA THR A 11 38.08 14.42 13.84
C THR A 11 37.35 13.47 14.80
N SER A 12 38.08 12.87 15.74
CA SER A 12 37.52 11.94 16.73
C SER A 12 36.60 12.62 17.77
N GLN A 13 36.86 13.88 18.11
CA GLN A 13 36.01 14.63 19.05
C GLN A 13 34.70 15.11 18.43
N TRP A 14 34.68 15.37 17.13
CA TRP A 14 33.45 15.73 16.40
C TRP A 14 32.53 14.51 16.25
N ALA A 15 33.10 13.34 15.92
CA ALA A 15 32.35 12.09 15.83
C ALA A 15 31.74 11.65 17.18
N LYS A 16 32.46 11.84 18.30
CA LYS A 16 31.93 11.53 19.64
C LYS A 16 30.82 12.49 20.11
N ARG A 17 30.81 13.74 19.65
CA ARG A 17 29.73 14.70 19.96
C ARG A 17 28.44 14.39 19.18
N LEU A 18 28.56 13.92 17.95
CA LEU A 18 27.38 13.49 17.16
C LEU A 18 26.74 12.21 17.72
N LEU A 19 27.52 11.28 18.27
CA LEU A 19 27.00 10.02 18.83
C LEU A 19 26.35 10.19 20.22
N ALA A 20 26.81 11.16 21.03
CA ALA A 20 26.23 11.43 22.35
C ALA A 20 24.92 12.24 22.30
N ALA A 21 24.59 12.86 21.17
CA ALA A 21 23.32 13.57 20.97
C ALA A 21 22.19 12.67 20.40
N VAL A 22 22.50 11.41 20.06
CA VAL A 22 21.56 10.45 19.44
C VAL A 22 20.91 9.51 20.47
N LEU A 23 21.35 9.54 21.74
CA LEU A 23 20.64 8.86 22.84
C LEU A 23 20.13 9.89 23.86
N PRO A 24 18.84 10.24 23.86
CA PRO A 24 18.23 10.75 25.07
C PRO A 24 18.14 9.62 26.12
N PRO A 25 18.40 9.91 27.41
CA PRO A 25 18.07 9.01 28.51
C PRO A 25 16.56 8.73 28.49
N ALA A 26 16.20 7.47 28.77
CA ALA A 26 14.82 7.04 28.88
C ALA A 26 14.03 7.98 29.81
N PRO A 27 12.96 8.66 29.33
CA PRO A 27 11.95 9.15 30.24
C PRO A 27 11.38 7.92 30.98
N PRO A 28 11.07 8.02 32.29
CA PRO A 28 10.33 6.96 32.96
C PRO A 28 9.12 6.65 32.10
N ALA A 29 9.00 5.39 31.68
CA ALA A 29 7.95 4.95 30.78
C ALA A 29 6.63 5.58 31.26
N PRO A 30 6.05 6.53 30.51
CA PRO A 30 4.63 6.71 30.65
C PRO A 30 4.06 5.33 30.32
N GLU A 31 3.13 4.83 31.10
CA GLU A 31 2.26 3.74 30.72
C GLU A 31 1.50 4.18 29.46
N ILE A 32 2.19 4.19 28.33
CA ILE A 32 1.62 4.36 27.01
C ILE A 32 1.03 2.99 26.74
N THR A 33 -0.22 2.84 27.18
CA THR A 33 -1.20 2.01 26.49
C THR A 33 -1.01 2.24 25.00
N LEU A 34 -0.30 1.32 24.34
CA LEU A 34 -0.13 1.27 22.89
C LEU A 34 -1.51 1.50 22.25
N PRO A 35 -1.76 2.62 21.55
CA PRO A 35 -2.97 2.71 20.76
C PRO A 35 -2.70 1.91 19.48
N ILE A 36 -3.10 0.64 19.51
CA ILE A 36 -3.69 -0.11 18.40
C ILE A 36 -2.93 0.01 17.05
N SER A 37 -2.13 -1.02 16.77
CA SER A 37 -2.04 -1.72 15.47
C SER A 37 -1.65 -0.93 14.21
N SER A 38 -0.36 -0.63 14.05
CA SER A 38 0.21 -0.23 12.75
C SER A 38 0.25 -1.36 11.71
N ALA A 39 0.21 -2.63 12.15
CA ALA A 39 0.24 -3.80 11.26
C ALA A 39 -1.08 -4.03 10.52
N GLU A 40 -2.22 -3.73 11.15
CA GLU A 40 -3.55 -3.86 10.53
C GLU A 40 -3.76 -2.85 9.40
N ILE A 41 -3.27 -1.61 9.54
CA ILE A 41 -3.42 -0.55 8.54
C ILE A 41 -2.64 -0.88 7.26
N ILE A 42 -1.45 -1.47 7.40
CA ILE A 42 -0.63 -1.89 6.25
C ILE A 42 -1.29 -3.05 5.52
N ALA A 43 -1.86 -4.01 6.28
CA ALA A 43 -2.55 -5.15 5.70
C ALA A 43 -3.78 -4.72 4.87
N ASP A 44 -4.58 -3.77 5.37
CA ASP A 44 -5.77 -3.25 4.68
C ASP A 44 -5.41 -2.56 3.35
N HIS A 45 -4.35 -1.73 3.34
CA HIS A 45 -3.89 -1.08 2.12
C HIS A 45 -3.36 -2.06 1.06
N VAL A 46 -2.59 -3.07 1.49
CA VAL A 46 -2.08 -4.12 0.59
C VAL A 46 -3.24 -4.95 0.03
N GLN A 47 -4.25 -5.27 0.84
CA GLN A 47 -5.46 -5.96 0.38
C GLN A 47 -6.23 -5.13 -0.65
N PHE A 48 -6.41 -3.83 -0.40
CA PHE A 48 -7.06 -2.92 -1.34
C PHE A 48 -6.35 -2.88 -2.70
N GLU A 49 -5.03 -2.68 -2.72
CA GLU A 49 -4.26 -2.64 -3.98
C GLU A 49 -4.29 -4.00 -4.69
N THR A 50 -4.25 -5.11 -3.95
CA THR A 50 -4.37 -6.46 -4.54
C THR A 50 -5.72 -6.66 -5.23
N ILE A 51 -6.82 -6.24 -4.58
CA ILE A 51 -8.18 -6.33 -5.13
C ILE A 51 -8.33 -5.43 -6.35
N LYS A 52 -7.81 -4.21 -6.28
CA LYS A 52 -7.76 -3.27 -7.40
C LYS A 52 -7.07 -3.91 -8.61
N GLN A 53 -5.88 -4.47 -8.43
CA GLN A 53 -5.16 -5.16 -9.51
C GLN A 53 -5.94 -6.36 -10.05
N ALA A 54 -6.57 -7.15 -9.18
CA ALA A 54 -7.38 -8.30 -9.60
C ALA A 54 -8.63 -7.91 -10.41
N ILE A 55 -9.24 -6.76 -10.09
CA ILE A 55 -10.38 -6.22 -10.85
C ILE A 55 -9.89 -5.63 -12.19
N LEU A 56 -8.83 -4.83 -12.18
CA LEU A 56 -8.28 -4.21 -13.40
C LEU A 56 -7.77 -5.25 -14.41
N SER A 57 -7.17 -6.33 -13.91
CA SER A 57 -6.76 -7.49 -14.70
C SER A 57 -7.92 -8.44 -15.06
N ARG A 58 -9.16 -8.12 -14.66
CA ARG A 58 -10.38 -8.93 -14.92
C ARG A 58 -10.33 -10.37 -14.37
N HIS A 59 -9.41 -10.66 -13.45
CA HIS A 59 -9.39 -11.93 -12.71
C HIS A 59 -10.54 -12.04 -11.68
N CYS A 60 -11.13 -10.90 -11.30
CA CYS A 60 -12.27 -10.82 -10.41
C CYS A 60 -13.30 -9.81 -10.94
N LEU A 61 -14.59 -10.12 -10.83
CA LEU A 61 -15.63 -9.13 -11.14
C LEU A 61 -15.81 -8.19 -9.95
N PRO A 62 -16.13 -6.90 -10.17
CA PRO A 62 -16.35 -5.92 -9.12
C PRO A 62 -17.72 -6.13 -8.43
N ILE A 63 -17.90 -7.30 -7.82
CA ILE A 63 -19.13 -7.70 -7.12
C ILE A 63 -18.75 -7.98 -5.65
N PRO A 64 -19.38 -7.33 -4.66
CA PRO A 64 -19.03 -7.51 -3.25
C PRO A 64 -19.07 -8.97 -2.79
N GLN A 65 -20.05 -9.75 -3.24
CA GLN A 65 -20.16 -11.18 -2.92
C GLN A 65 -18.99 -12.00 -3.47
N GLN A 66 -18.49 -11.67 -4.66
CA GLN A 66 -17.36 -12.39 -5.25
C GLN A 66 -16.05 -12.05 -4.55
N LEU A 67 -15.87 -10.79 -4.13
CA LEU A 67 -14.73 -10.36 -3.34
C LEU A 67 -14.70 -11.05 -1.97
N LYS A 68 -15.88 -11.20 -1.33
CA LYS A 68 -16.02 -12.00 -0.11
C LYS A 68 -15.55 -13.45 -0.32
N LEU A 69 -15.97 -14.11 -1.39
CA LEU A 69 -15.63 -15.51 -1.64
C LEU A 69 -14.15 -15.72 -1.99
N LYS A 70 -13.53 -14.80 -2.75
CA LYS A 70 -12.15 -14.95 -3.23
C LYS A 70 -11.08 -14.42 -2.27
N TYR A 71 -11.41 -13.41 -1.47
CA TYR A 71 -10.44 -12.68 -0.64
C TYR A 71 -10.83 -12.67 0.84
N ASP A 72 -11.82 -13.49 1.24
CA ASP A 72 -12.36 -13.60 2.60
C ASP A 72 -12.72 -12.24 3.23
N LEU A 73 -13.24 -11.33 2.39
CA LEU A 73 -13.55 -9.97 2.79
C LEU A 73 -14.97 -9.84 3.34
N SER A 74 -15.14 -8.98 4.35
CA SER A 74 -16.48 -8.60 4.80
C SER A 74 -17.23 -7.87 3.67
N TYR A 75 -18.56 -8.03 3.63
CA TYR A 75 -19.38 -7.36 2.61
C TYR A 75 -19.25 -5.83 2.69
N ALA A 76 -19.16 -5.28 3.90
CA ALA A 76 -18.99 -3.85 4.14
C ALA A 76 -17.66 -3.35 3.57
N ASN A 77 -16.55 -4.05 3.83
CA ASN A 77 -15.23 -3.66 3.34
C ASN A 77 -15.14 -3.80 1.81
N ALA A 78 -15.70 -4.88 1.26
CA ALA A 78 -15.74 -5.08 -0.19
C ALA A 78 -16.52 -3.96 -0.89
N LYS A 79 -17.66 -3.53 -0.31
CA LYS A 79 -18.44 -2.40 -0.82
C LYS A 79 -17.64 -1.09 -0.70
N ASN A 80 -16.95 -0.86 0.43
CA ASN A 80 -16.14 0.34 0.63
C ASN A 80 -14.99 0.43 -0.39
N TYR A 81 -14.26 -0.65 -0.62
CA TYR A 81 -13.20 -0.68 -1.63
C TYR A 81 -13.74 -0.44 -3.04
N LEU A 82 -14.89 -1.03 -3.40
CA LEU A 82 -15.51 -0.77 -4.69
C LEU A 82 -15.95 0.69 -4.84
N ASN A 83 -16.41 1.34 -3.77
CA ASN A 83 -16.73 2.77 -3.79
C ASN A 83 -15.47 3.62 -3.96
N GLN A 84 -14.41 3.32 -3.22
CA GLN A 84 -13.12 4.00 -3.40
C GLN A 84 -12.60 3.86 -4.84
N LEU A 85 -12.78 2.69 -5.48
CA LEU A 85 -12.42 2.50 -6.88
C LEU A 85 -13.32 3.29 -7.86
N VAL A 86 -14.58 3.56 -7.49
CA VAL A 86 -15.46 4.47 -8.23
C VAL A 86 -14.98 5.92 -8.07
N ASP A 87 -14.66 6.34 -6.85
CA ASP A 87 -14.18 7.69 -6.55
C ASP A 87 -12.85 7.98 -7.25
N LEU A 88 -11.98 6.97 -7.36
CA LEU A 88 -10.72 7.04 -8.12
C LEU A 88 -10.91 6.92 -9.65
N GLY A 89 -12.14 6.69 -10.12
CA GLY A 89 -12.46 6.61 -11.55
C GLY A 89 -12.02 5.31 -12.25
N PHE A 90 -11.67 4.26 -11.52
CA PHE A 90 -11.40 2.93 -12.09
C PHE A 90 -12.68 2.15 -12.38
N LEU A 91 -13.72 2.41 -11.58
CA LEU A 91 -15.06 1.83 -11.74
C LEU A 91 -16.09 2.94 -11.98
N ILE A 92 -17.20 2.57 -12.60
CA ILE A 92 -18.40 3.39 -12.73
C ILE A 92 -19.58 2.60 -12.14
N ARG A 93 -20.56 3.31 -11.59
CA ARG A 93 -21.82 2.72 -11.18
C ARG A 93 -22.84 2.88 -12.29
N ASP A 94 -23.42 1.75 -12.70
CA ASP A 94 -24.60 1.75 -13.55
C ASP A 94 -25.83 2.23 -12.77
N THR A 95 -26.85 2.67 -13.49
CA THR A 95 -28.20 3.03 -13.01
C THR A 95 -28.82 1.96 -12.11
N ASN A 96 -28.47 0.68 -12.32
CA ASN A 96 -28.91 -0.45 -11.50
C ASN A 96 -28.07 -0.67 -10.23
N GLY A 97 -27.14 0.24 -9.91
CA GLY A 97 -26.23 0.15 -8.76
C GLY A 97 -25.10 -0.88 -8.93
N ARG A 98 -24.90 -1.40 -10.14
CA ARG A 98 -23.82 -2.36 -10.45
C ARG A 98 -22.51 -1.63 -10.69
N TYR A 99 -21.40 -2.18 -10.20
CA TYR A 99 -20.07 -1.66 -10.51
C TYR A 99 -19.59 -2.23 -11.84
N LEU A 100 -19.13 -1.36 -12.73
CA LEU A 100 -18.57 -1.72 -14.02
C LEU A 100 -17.17 -1.12 -14.13
N LEU A 101 -16.28 -1.81 -14.83
CA LEU A 101 -14.95 -1.28 -15.13
C LEU A 101 -15.06 -0.07 -16.05
N ASN A 102 -14.45 1.04 -15.63
CA ASN A 102 -14.34 2.22 -16.47
C ASN A 102 -13.32 1.94 -17.57
N ARG A 103 -13.80 1.85 -18.82
CA ARG A 103 -12.97 1.56 -20.00
C ARG A 103 -12.20 2.78 -20.49
N ASP A 104 -12.64 3.98 -20.11
CA ASP A 104 -11.99 5.23 -20.46
C ASP A 104 -10.75 5.51 -19.60
N ASN A 105 -10.59 4.77 -18.49
CA ASN A 105 -9.40 4.86 -17.66
C ASN A 105 -8.23 4.07 -18.28
N PRO A 106 -7.07 4.70 -18.56
CA PRO A 106 -5.93 4.04 -19.20
C PRO A 106 -5.40 2.84 -18.40
N ALA A 107 -5.50 2.87 -17.07
CA ALA A 107 -5.08 1.74 -16.23
C ALA A 107 -5.93 0.48 -16.47
N SER A 108 -7.23 0.66 -16.74
CA SER A 108 -8.14 -0.44 -17.09
C SER A 108 -7.85 -1.02 -18.48
N GLN A 109 -7.29 -0.22 -19.39
CA GLN A 109 -6.89 -0.66 -20.73
C GLN A 109 -5.57 -1.46 -20.70
N LEU A 110 -4.63 -1.08 -19.84
CA LEU A 110 -3.38 -1.84 -19.65
C LEU A 110 -3.65 -3.25 -19.12
N GLY A 111 -4.57 -3.40 -18.16
CA GLY A 111 -5.01 -4.72 -17.67
C GLY A 111 -5.64 -5.59 -18.76
N PHE A 112 -6.40 -4.98 -19.69
CA PHE A 112 -6.96 -5.68 -20.85
C PHE A 112 -5.88 -6.17 -21.82
N ASN A 113 -4.88 -5.34 -22.13
CA ASN A 113 -3.80 -5.68 -23.06
C ASN A 113 -2.89 -6.78 -22.49
N GLN A 114 -2.59 -6.75 -21.19
CA GLN A 114 -1.79 -7.79 -20.54
C GLN A 114 -2.52 -9.14 -20.50
N LEU A 115 -3.84 -9.14 -20.24
CA LEU A 115 -4.63 -10.37 -20.28
C LEU A 115 -4.77 -10.90 -21.72
N ALA A 116 -4.99 -10.02 -22.69
CA ALA A 116 -5.03 -10.40 -24.11
C ALA A 116 -3.70 -11.00 -24.58
N GLN A 117 -2.56 -10.45 -24.14
CA GLN A 117 -1.25 -11.02 -24.42
C GLN A 117 -1.04 -12.39 -23.76
N ARG A 118 -1.49 -12.58 -22.51
CA ARG A 118 -1.44 -13.90 -21.84
C ARG A 118 -2.30 -14.95 -22.55
N LEU A 119 -3.53 -14.58 -22.94
CA LEU A 119 -4.39 -15.48 -23.72
C LEU A 119 -3.77 -15.85 -25.07
N LYS A 120 -3.08 -14.91 -25.72
CA LYS A 120 -2.42 -15.15 -27.01
C LYS A 120 -1.19 -16.07 -26.91
N GLN A 121 -0.55 -16.17 -25.74
CA GLN A 121 0.58 -17.08 -25.51
C GLN A 121 0.17 -18.52 -25.14
N MET A 122 -1.11 -18.75 -24.85
CA MET A 122 -1.64 -20.08 -24.48
C MET A 122 -2.28 -20.84 -25.66
N ASN A 123 -2.42 -20.20 -26.84
CA ASN A 123 -2.80 -20.83 -28.11
C ASN A 123 -1.57 -21.01 -28.99
#